data_AF-A1SQQ4-F1
#
_entry.id   AF-A1SQQ4-F1
#
_cell.length_a   1.000
_cell.length_b   1.000
_cell.length_c   1.000
_cell.angle_alpha   90.00
_cell.angle_beta   90.00
_cell.angle_gamma   90.00
#
_symmetry.space_group_name_H-M   'P 1'
#
loop_
_entity.id
_entity.type
_entity.pdbx_description
1 polymer ?
#
loop_
_entity_poly.entity_id
_entity_poly.type
_entity_poly.pdbx_seq_one_letter_code
_entity_poly.pdbx_strand_id
1 'polypeptide(L)' 'MTRPNHGLGPETIARLLADTSPYLSCDDCFAQLDEYVERRFADPQHHDPALEAHLRGCGACAEEAEALLDLLAADAG' A
#
# COMPACT_ATOMS: atom_id res chain seq x y z
N MET A 1 22.27 22.59 -9.56
CA MET A 1 21.24 22.20 -10.54
C MET A 1 19.92 22.13 -9.80
N THR A 2 19.11 23.19 -9.87
CA THR A 2 17.76 23.20 -9.27
C THR A 2 16.84 22.52 -10.28
N ARG A 3 16.32 21.33 -9.95
CA ARG A 3 15.31 20.69 -10.79
C ARG A 3 14.09 21.62 -10.86
N PRO A 4 13.50 21.85 -12.05
CA PRO A 4 12.23 22.55 -12.13
C PRO A 4 11.21 21.81 -11.25
N ASN A 5 10.53 22.55 -10.38
CA ASN A 5 9.49 22.01 -9.52
C ASN A 5 8.26 21.72 -10.39
N HIS A 6 8.17 20.50 -10.91
CA HIS A 6 6.94 19.99 -11.47
C HIS A 6 5.99 19.78 -10.29
N GLY A 7 4.93 20.58 -10.21
CA GLY A 7 3.95 20.49 -9.13
C GLY A 7 3.44 19.05 -8.95
N LEU A 8 2.94 18.74 -7.75
CA LEU A 8 2.40 17.41 -7.46
C LEU A 8 1.16 17.13 -8.33
N GLY A 9 1.06 15.90 -8.84
CA GLY A 9 -0.12 15.43 -9.55
C GLY A 9 -1.33 15.26 -8.60
N PRO A 10 -2.55 15.26 -9.13
CA PRO A 10 -3.78 15.13 -8.32
C PRO A 10 -3.80 13.85 -7.48
N GLU A 11 -3.34 12.73 -8.04
CA GLU A 11 -3.26 11.44 -7.33
C GLU A 11 -2.31 11.52 -6.12
N THR A 12 -1.13 12.11 -6.29
CA THR A 12 -0.17 12.29 -5.20
C THR A 12 -0.76 13.19 -4.09
N ILE A 13 -1.47 14.26 -4.48
CA ILE A 13 -2.16 15.13 -3.53
C ILE A 13 -3.25 14.36 -2.78
N ALA A 14 -4.06 13.56 -3.47
CA ALA A 14 -5.12 12.76 -2.85
C ALA A 14 -4.57 11.78 -1.81
N ARG A 15 -3.43 11.13 -2.09
CA ARG A 15 -2.78 10.20 -1.16
C ARG A 15 -2.25 10.90 0.09
N LEU A 16 -1.65 12.09 -0.06
CA LEU A 16 -1.17 12.90 1.07
C LEU A 16 -2.31 13.42 1.97
N LEU A 17 -3.52 13.51 1.43
CA LEU A 17 -4.72 13.96 2.14
C LEU A 17 -5.66 12.81 2.53
N ALA A 18 -5.24 11.56 2.31
CA ALA A 18 -6.07 10.40 2.61
C ALA A 18 -6.36 10.32 4.12
N ASP A 19 -7.60 9.95 4.46
CA ASP A 19 -7.92 9.55 5.83
C ASP A 19 -7.22 8.22 6.12
N THR A 20 -6.29 8.26 7.07
CA THR A 20 -5.50 7.11 7.52
C THR A 20 -6.07 6.49 8.79
N SER A 21 -7.35 6.72 9.08
CA SER A 21 -8.07 6.06 10.18
C SER A 21 -8.69 4.74 9.72
N PRO A 22 -8.54 3.64 10.48
CA PRO A 22 -7.77 3.52 11.72
C PRO A 22 -6.25 3.58 11.48
N TYR A 23 -5.56 4.31 12.37
CA TYR A 23 -4.12 4.53 12.24
C TYR A 23 -3.32 3.24 12.39
N LEU A 24 -2.37 3.06 11.48
CA LEU A 24 -1.33 2.03 11.50
C LEU A 24 -0.01 2.69 11.10
N SER A 25 1.07 2.38 11.83
CA SER A 25 2.39 2.90 11.49
C SER A 25 2.99 2.17 10.27
N CYS A 26 3.99 2.75 9.62
CA CYS A 26 4.70 2.05 8.54
C CYS A 26 5.36 0.76 9.02
N ASP A 27 5.93 0.76 10.22
CA ASP A 27 6.62 -0.41 10.79
C ASP A 27 5.62 -1.54 11.08
N ASP A 28 4.46 -1.21 11.66
CA ASP A 28 3.41 -2.19 11.94
C ASP A 28 2.76 -2.71 10.65
N CYS A 29 2.61 -1.85 9.63
CA CYS A 29 2.17 -2.24 8.30
C CYS A 29 3.15 -3.24 7.69
N PHE A 30 4.44 -2.90 7.66
CA PHE A 30 5.47 -3.73 7.06
C PHE A 30 5.60 -5.10 7.76
N ALA A 31 5.47 -5.14 9.09
CA ALA A 31 5.51 -6.38 9.86
C ALA A 31 4.36 -7.36 9.54
N GLN A 32 3.25 -6.87 8.98
CA GLN A 32 2.05 -7.66 8.69
C GLN A 32 1.78 -7.80 7.19
N LEU A 33 2.60 -7.17 6.33
CA LEU A 33 2.29 -6.94 4.93
C LEU A 33 2.24 -8.24 4.13
N ASP A 34 3.23 -9.12 4.30
CA ASP A 34 3.30 -10.43 3.64
C ASP A 34 2.03 -11.25 3.92
N GLU A 35 1.69 -11.41 5.20
CA GLU A 35 0.53 -12.21 5.63
C GLU A 35 -0.79 -11.60 5.13
N TYR A 36 -0.90 -10.27 5.14
CA TYR A 36 -2.04 -9.57 4.56
C TYR A 36 -2.19 -9.85 3.07
N VAL A 37 -1.11 -9.74 2.30
CA VAL A 37 -1.11 -9.97 0.86
C VAL A 37 -1.45 -11.42 0.52
N GLU A 38 -0.86 -12.40 1.23
CA GLU A 38 -1.17 -13.81 1.08
C GLU A 38 -2.65 -14.12 1.34
N ARG A 39 -3.19 -13.61 2.45
CA ARG A 39 -4.62 -13.75 2.78
C ARG A 39 -5.50 -13.13 1.71
N ARG A 40 -5.14 -11.94 1.24
CA ARG A 40 -5.90 -11.20 0.22
C ARG A 40 -5.85 -11.82 -1.16
N PHE A 41 -4.77 -12.53 -1.47
CA PHE A 41 -4.60 -13.32 -2.69
C PHE A 41 -5.45 -14.59 -2.65
N ALA A 42 -5.46 -15.30 -1.52
CA ALA A 42 -6.26 -16.50 -1.33
C ALA A 42 -7.77 -16.22 -1.22
N ASP A 43 -8.15 -15.12 -0.56
CA ASP A 43 -9.53 -14.66 -0.39
C ASP A 43 -9.66 -13.18 -0.81
N PRO A 44 -10.25 -12.91 -1.98
CA PRO A 44 -10.50 -11.54 -2.42
C PRO A 44 -11.43 -10.72 -1.52
N GLN A 45 -12.17 -11.36 -0.61
CA GLN A 45 -13.04 -10.72 0.38
C GLN A 45 -12.34 -10.47 1.72
N HIS A 46 -11.07 -10.84 1.86
CA HIS A 46 -10.29 -10.49 3.04
C HIS A 46 -10.13 -8.96 3.12
N HIS A 47 -10.43 -8.41 4.30
CA HIS A 47 -10.38 -6.97 4.58
C HIS A 47 -9.66 -6.72 5.89
N ASP A 48 -8.73 -5.76 5.85
CA ASP A 48 -8.09 -5.19 7.04
C ASP A 48 -8.16 -3.66 6.94
N PRO A 49 -9.09 -3.01 7.63
CA PRO A 49 -9.30 -1.57 7.50
C PRO A 49 -8.07 -0.71 7.83
N ALA A 50 -7.18 -1.17 8.72
CA ALA A 50 -6.00 -0.41 9.13
C ALA A 50 -4.90 -0.49 8.08
N LEU A 51 -4.63 -1.69 7.56
CA LEU A 51 -3.71 -1.89 6.44
C LEU A 51 -4.22 -1.20 5.18
N GLU A 52 -5.51 -1.34 4.84
CA GLU A 52 -6.11 -0.68 3.67
C GLU A 52 -6.02 0.85 3.75
N ALA A 53 -6.30 1.44 4.92
CA ALA A 53 -6.15 2.87 5.15
C ALA A 53 -4.67 3.31 5.00
N HIS A 54 -3.73 2.53 5.54
CA HIS A 54 -2.30 2.82 5.43
C HIS A 54 -1.79 2.75 4.00
N LEU A 55 -2.11 1.70 3.24
CA LEU A 55 -1.68 1.51 1.85
C LEU A 55 -2.22 2.61 0.93
N ARG A 56 -3.41 3.16 1.22
CA ARG A 56 -3.92 4.33 0.50
C ARG A 56 -3.05 5.57 0.70
N GLY A 57 -2.57 5.80 1.94
CA GLY A 57 -1.78 6.97 2.32
C GLY A 57 -0.27 6.86 2.08
N CYS A 58 0.32 5.67 2.20
CA CYS A 58 1.77 5.44 2.16
C CYS A 58 2.22 4.80 0.84
N GLY A 59 3.11 5.49 0.09
CA GLY A 59 3.45 5.10 -1.29
C GLY A 59 4.33 3.87 -1.33
N ALA A 60 5.38 3.91 -0.52
CA ALA A 60 6.30 2.81 -0.37
C ALA A 60 5.56 1.53 0.03
N CYS A 61 4.70 1.56 1.05
CA CYS A 61 3.98 0.36 1.48
C CYS A 61 3.02 -0.18 0.40
N ALA A 62 2.37 0.69 -0.39
CA ALA A 62 1.55 0.26 -1.52
C ALA A 62 2.38 -0.43 -2.61
N GLU A 63 3.52 0.17 -2.98
CA GLU A 63 4.44 -0.39 -3.97
C GLU A 63 4.96 -1.77 -3.52
N GLU A 64 5.30 -1.94 -2.25
CA GLU A 64 5.72 -3.25 -1.72
C GLU A 64 4.58 -4.28 -1.73
N ALA A 65 3.34 -3.87 -1.41
CA ALA A 65 2.18 -4.77 -1.47
C ALA A 65 1.92 -5.27 -2.90
N GLU A 66 2.03 -4.38 -3.88
CA GLU A 66 1.89 -4.71 -5.31
C GLU A 66 3.00 -5.69 -5.75
N ALA A 67 4.25 -5.45 -5.35
CA ALA A 67 5.37 -6.34 -5.66
C ALA A 67 5.20 -7.76 -5.08
N LEU A 68 4.68 -7.87 -3.84
CA LEU A 68 4.38 -9.17 -3.23
C LEU A 68 3.23 -9.89 -3.96
N LEU A 69 2.19 -9.17 -4.38
CA LEU A 69 1.10 -9.75 -5.18
C LEU A 69 1.59 -10.27 -6.54
N ASP A 70 2.45 -9.51 -7.22
CA ASP A 70 3.06 -9.93 -8.48
C ASP A 70 3.90 -11.21 -8.30
N LEU A 71 4.63 -11.32 -7.19
CA LEU A 71 5.42 -12.51 -6.86
C LEU A 71 4.51 -13.74 -6.64
N LEU A 72 3.43 -13.60 -5.88
CA LEU A 72 2.46 -14.68 -5.66
C LEU A 72 1.79 -15.13 -6.98
N ALA A 73 1.43 -14.18 -7.83
CA ALA A 73 0.85 -14.47 -9.13
C ALA A 73 1.83 -15.22 -10.06
N ALA A 74 3.13 -14.90 -9.99
CA ALA A 74 4.16 -15.59 -10.75
C ALA A 74 4.44 -17.01 -10.24
N ASP A 75 4.30 -17.29 -8.93
CA ASP A 75 4.48 -18.63 -8.35
C ASP A 75 3.29 -19.56 -8.61
N ALA A 76 2.08 -19.01 -8.74
CA ALA A 76 0.85 -19.77 -8.98
C ALA A 76 0.64 -20.23 -10.44
N GLY A 77 1.46 -19.76 -11.38
CA GLY A 77 1.35 -20.02 -12.84
C GLY A 77 2.34 -21.04 -13.36
#